data_AF-A0A2V7MZT6-F1
#
_entry.id   AF-A0A2V7MZT6-F1
#
_cell.length_a   1.000
_cell.length_b   1.000
_cell.length_c   1.000
_cell.angle_alpha   90.00
_cell.angle_beta   90.00
_cell.angle_gamma   90.00
#
_symmetry.space_group_name_H-M   'P 1'
#
loop_
_entity.id
_entity.type
_entity.pdbx_description
1 polymer ?
#
loop_
_entity_poly.entity_id
_entity_poly.type
_entity_poly.pdbx_seq_one_letter_code
_entity_poly.pdbx_strand_id
1 'polypeptide(L)'
;QVSGYDPAMVDFLVSRFARALLDAYRQRRPARIAWGMTPVWGQTRNRSYDAFLRNEPKWAPPSQPPDSLDAARTAVDPTWTMIRVDTVGGPRNDHHYPAGAFSIFPMHGTGNPAANELLDPDIHGIVDRLVERHIDSLNRRRPSSGTEAVHLLANGTEGDVSPNWPPDTRCRTPDLRPTLGPGGPRTPPAPWDWLDPPRTHVALCLATARTYVNAVGDTLGRRAAALFDSLGGRLTDTVSIGVAFRTLSLRGHDGLCRHPELGTSVAAGAKDGPTRVRGWKLFGVFPIGLEEGGSAAKKHPKGCQQKKQVLMAALHIQRRVIGEHGLPEVAQLSLVRLGDLLLAAVPAEVTTVAGAAIKRAVQDSARANRFPADSVAVIGLANGYIQYVTTAAEYAVQDYEGGSTLYGPESAAVLAGQLGALAGELGRMAGRSPPNPVPPLTAYPGEPKDILPRADASQPPERIEREFLALSCRGDTVVARWLDAYPGRLTPADTLVLRIEAYSDREWHPVAWDDDPYVEVRAVKPKGKRYVWEVRWDRRRARDTVRVVLLARESLPQVSDSCPRRAPMP
;
A
#
# COMPACT_ATOMS: atom_id res chain seq x y z
N GLN A 1 -6.12 -7.52 19.96
CA GLN A 1 -4.96 -7.18 19.12
C GLN A 1 -3.70 -7.39 19.94
N VAL A 2 -2.71 -8.10 19.39
CA VAL A 2 -1.38 -8.24 19.99
C VAL A 2 -0.52 -7.16 19.33
N SER A 3 0.08 -6.28 20.12
CA SER A 3 1.05 -5.28 19.65
C SER A 3 2.46 -5.75 19.98
N GLY A 4 3.40 -5.58 19.05
CA GLY A 4 4.82 -5.90 19.24
C GLY A 4 5.54 -6.23 17.95
N TYR A 5 6.82 -6.58 18.08
CA TYR A 5 7.70 -6.97 16.98
C TYR A 5 7.67 -8.48 16.79
N ASP A 6 7.26 -8.99 15.64
CA ASP A 6 7.38 -10.42 15.33
C ASP A 6 8.63 -10.67 14.48
N PRO A 7 9.71 -11.25 15.04
CA PRO A 7 10.92 -11.52 14.29
C PRO A 7 10.69 -12.49 13.13
N ALA A 8 9.80 -13.47 13.26
CA ALA A 8 9.53 -14.42 12.19
C ALA A 8 8.85 -13.75 10.99
N MET A 9 7.97 -12.78 11.22
CA MET A 9 7.38 -11.97 10.16
C MET A 9 8.44 -11.08 9.48
N VAL A 10 9.32 -10.46 10.26
CA VAL A 10 10.39 -9.63 9.69
C VAL A 10 11.37 -10.45 8.87
N ASP A 11 11.83 -11.59 9.38
CA ASP A 11 12.71 -12.52 8.64
C ASP A 11 12.02 -13.02 7.37
N PHE A 12 10.73 -13.35 7.45
CA PHE A 12 9.93 -13.71 6.29
C PHE A 12 9.98 -12.62 5.22
N LEU A 13 9.62 -11.37 5.55
CA LEU A 13 9.59 -10.26 4.59
C LEU A 13 10.99 -9.94 4.02
N VAL A 14 12.00 -9.83 4.89
CA VAL A 14 13.39 -9.52 4.50
C VAL A 14 13.94 -10.60 3.56
N SER A 15 13.71 -11.89 3.87
CA SER A 15 14.17 -12.98 3.02
C SER A 15 13.57 -12.90 1.61
N ARG A 16 12.32 -12.45 1.47
CA ARG A 16 11.66 -12.30 0.17
C ARG A 16 12.15 -11.11 -0.62
N PHE A 17 12.36 -9.97 0.04
CA PHE A 17 13.02 -8.84 -0.61
C PHE A 17 14.42 -9.22 -1.10
N ALA A 18 15.21 -9.89 -0.25
CA ALA A 18 16.54 -10.37 -0.62
C ALA A 18 16.48 -11.37 -1.79
N ARG A 19 15.55 -12.33 -1.75
CA ARG A 19 15.37 -13.33 -2.82
C ARG A 19 14.96 -12.66 -4.13
N ALA A 20 13.98 -11.77 -4.13
CA ALA A 20 13.54 -11.05 -5.32
C ALA A 20 14.69 -10.25 -5.96
N LEU A 21 15.50 -9.56 -5.15
CA LEU A 21 16.68 -8.85 -5.63
C LEU A 21 17.75 -9.78 -6.19
N LEU A 22 18.04 -10.89 -5.51
CA LEU A 22 19.00 -11.90 -5.97
C LEU A 22 18.55 -12.57 -7.28
N ASP A 23 17.27 -12.88 -7.39
CA ASP A 23 16.69 -13.48 -8.59
C ASP A 23 16.73 -12.48 -9.76
N ALA A 24 16.37 -11.22 -9.54
CA ALA A 24 16.51 -10.16 -10.55
C ALA A 24 17.98 -9.98 -11.00
N TYR A 25 18.92 -9.99 -10.05
CA TYR A 25 20.36 -9.88 -10.35
C TYR A 25 20.86 -11.07 -11.18
N ARG A 26 20.45 -12.30 -10.83
CA ARG A 26 20.84 -13.53 -11.53
C ARG A 26 20.21 -13.62 -12.92
N GLN A 27 19.01 -13.07 -13.10
CA GLN A 27 18.26 -13.12 -14.36
C GLN A 27 18.54 -11.91 -15.28
N ARG A 28 19.50 -11.04 -14.94
CA ARG A 28 19.86 -9.87 -15.75
C ARG A 28 20.21 -10.24 -17.20
N ARG A 29 19.71 -9.44 -18.15
CA ARG A 29 19.91 -9.61 -19.60
C ARG A 29 20.04 -8.24 -20.25
N PRO A 30 20.59 -8.15 -21.47
CA PRO A 30 20.44 -6.95 -22.28
C PRO A 30 18.97 -6.58 -22.41
N ALA A 31 18.67 -5.29 -22.30
CA ALA A 31 17.31 -4.80 -22.25
C ALA A 31 17.19 -3.45 -22.98
N ARG A 32 15.97 -3.16 -23.40
CA ARG A 32 15.53 -1.85 -23.83
C ARG A 32 14.53 -1.31 -22.81
N ILE A 33 14.58 -0.01 -22.60
CA ILE A 33 13.74 0.69 -21.64
C ILE A 33 13.04 1.86 -22.33
N ALA A 34 11.83 2.15 -21.89
CA ALA A 34 11.10 3.36 -22.21
C ALA A 34 10.38 3.84 -20.96
N TRP A 35 10.13 5.14 -20.87
CA TRP A 35 9.33 5.71 -19.80
C TRP A 35 8.36 6.76 -20.33
N GLY A 36 7.29 7.01 -19.57
CA GLY A 36 6.31 8.02 -19.94
C GLY A 36 5.38 8.36 -18.79
N MET A 37 4.64 9.44 -18.98
CA MET A 37 3.66 9.95 -18.04
C MET A 37 2.33 10.17 -18.77
N THR A 38 1.22 9.85 -18.12
CA THR A 38 -0.13 10.16 -18.62
C THR A 38 -1.02 10.64 -17.46
N PRO A 39 -1.91 11.63 -17.67
CA PRO A 39 -2.87 12.00 -16.63
C PRO A 39 -3.95 10.94 -16.47
N VAL A 40 -4.29 10.62 -15.23
CA VAL A 40 -5.35 9.69 -14.83
C VAL A 40 -6.29 10.41 -13.86
N TRP A 41 -7.28 11.07 -14.43
CA TRP A 41 -8.29 11.80 -13.67
C TRP A 41 -9.48 10.93 -13.24
N GLY A 42 -10.15 11.34 -12.17
CA GLY A 42 -11.44 10.81 -11.70
C GLY A 42 -11.38 9.50 -10.90
N GLN A 43 -10.18 8.92 -10.71
CA GLN A 43 -9.99 7.68 -9.95
C GLN A 43 -9.58 7.91 -8.50
N THR A 44 -9.09 9.11 -8.19
CA THR A 44 -8.66 9.53 -6.85
C THR A 44 -9.30 10.86 -6.46
N ARG A 45 -9.24 11.20 -5.18
CA ARG A 45 -9.74 12.47 -4.63
C ARG A 45 -8.90 12.94 -3.45
N ASN A 46 -8.81 14.26 -3.28
CA ASN A 46 -8.20 14.84 -2.09
C ASN A 46 -9.10 14.61 -0.87
N ARG A 47 -8.56 14.02 0.19
CA ARG A 47 -9.30 13.75 1.44
C ARG A 47 -9.17 14.86 2.48
N SER A 48 -8.22 15.77 2.29
CA SER A 48 -7.88 16.89 3.19
C SER A 48 -7.94 18.23 2.45
N TYR A 49 -9.00 18.40 1.65
CA TYR A 49 -9.17 19.53 0.73
C TYR A 49 -9.08 20.92 1.41
N ASP A 50 -9.59 21.05 2.64
CA ASP A 50 -9.51 22.30 3.41
C ASP A 50 -8.06 22.70 3.74
N ALA A 51 -7.19 21.70 3.98
CA ALA A 51 -5.76 21.91 4.20
C ALA A 51 -5.04 22.24 2.90
N PHE A 52 -5.37 21.52 1.81
CA PHE A 52 -4.86 21.79 0.47
C PHE A 52 -5.09 23.25 0.05
N LEU A 53 -6.27 23.80 0.32
CA LEU A 53 -6.64 25.17 -0.03
C LEU A 53 -5.84 26.26 0.71
N ARG A 54 -5.07 25.91 1.75
CA ARG A 54 -4.24 26.88 2.48
C ARG A 54 -2.92 27.21 1.78
N ASN A 55 -2.53 26.42 0.78
CA ASN A 55 -1.27 26.60 0.10
C ASN A 55 -1.25 27.87 -0.76
N GLU A 56 -0.16 28.63 -0.65
CA GLU A 56 0.15 29.77 -1.52
C GLU A 56 1.60 29.66 -2.06
N PRO A 57 1.83 29.92 -3.35
CA PRO A 57 0.82 30.16 -4.38
C PRO A 57 -0.05 28.92 -4.60
N LYS A 58 -1.28 29.13 -5.10
CA LYS A 58 -2.18 28.02 -5.44
C LYS A 58 -1.49 26.99 -6.33
N TRP A 59 -1.63 25.73 -5.96
CA TRP A 59 -1.13 24.61 -6.75
C TRP A 59 -1.84 24.54 -8.10
N ALA A 60 -1.06 24.31 -9.17
CA ALA A 60 -1.57 24.12 -10.52
C ALA A 60 -1.33 22.67 -10.95
N PRO A 61 -2.36 21.97 -11.48
CA PRO A 61 -2.20 20.61 -11.94
C PRO A 61 -1.29 20.53 -13.17
N PRO A 62 -0.58 19.41 -13.37
CA PRO A 62 0.31 19.22 -14.51
C PRO A 62 -0.43 19.04 -15.86
N SER A 63 -1.76 18.89 -15.82
CA SER A 63 -2.62 18.83 -17.01
C SER A 63 -3.99 19.43 -16.69
N GLN A 64 -4.75 19.81 -17.72
CA GLN A 64 -6.10 20.32 -17.53
C GLN A 64 -7.03 19.18 -17.05
N PRO A 65 -7.73 19.35 -15.92
CA PRO A 65 -8.72 18.37 -15.47
C PRO A 65 -9.98 18.42 -16.36
N PRO A 66 -10.70 17.30 -16.51
CA PRO A 66 -12.03 17.31 -17.12
C PRO A 66 -13.00 18.24 -16.36
N ASP A 67 -13.78 19.03 -17.09
CA ASP A 67 -14.74 20.00 -16.53
C ASP A 67 -15.83 19.36 -15.65
N SER A 68 -16.07 18.07 -15.80
CA SER A 68 -17.05 17.31 -15.03
C SER A 68 -16.60 16.98 -13.60
N LEU A 69 -15.33 17.21 -13.25
CA LEU A 69 -14.79 16.87 -11.93
C LEU A 69 -14.99 17.99 -10.94
N ASP A 70 -15.35 17.63 -9.70
CA ASP A 70 -15.43 18.58 -8.61
C ASP A 70 -14.05 18.93 -8.05
N ALA A 71 -14.03 19.93 -7.17
CA ALA A 71 -12.79 20.52 -6.70
C ALA A 71 -11.88 19.52 -5.94
N ALA A 72 -12.46 18.59 -5.18
CA ALA A 72 -11.68 17.57 -4.48
C ALA A 72 -11.01 16.57 -5.44
N ARG A 73 -11.61 16.28 -6.60
CA ARG A 73 -11.07 15.37 -7.63
C ARG A 73 -10.09 16.06 -8.59
N THR A 74 -9.99 17.39 -8.51
CA THR A 74 -9.00 18.18 -9.26
C THR A 74 -7.81 18.59 -8.40
N ALA A 75 -7.95 18.57 -7.07
CA ALA A 75 -6.89 18.85 -6.09
C ALA A 75 -5.97 17.64 -5.79
N VAL A 76 -5.60 16.88 -6.82
CA VAL A 76 -4.75 15.69 -6.73
C VAL A 76 -3.75 15.68 -7.87
N ASP A 77 -2.55 15.13 -7.67
CA ASP A 77 -1.63 14.88 -8.79
C ASP A 77 -2.16 13.70 -9.64
N PRO A 78 -2.59 13.93 -10.89
CA PRO A 78 -3.17 12.89 -11.74
C PRO A 78 -2.09 12.05 -12.44
N THR A 79 -0.81 12.34 -12.25
CA THR A 79 0.26 11.83 -13.12
C THR A 79 0.53 10.37 -12.83
N TRP A 80 0.21 9.50 -13.80
CA TRP A 80 0.68 8.13 -13.83
C TRP A 80 2.03 8.08 -14.54
N THR A 81 3.09 7.71 -13.84
CA THR A 81 4.42 7.48 -14.44
C THR A 81 4.63 5.99 -14.67
N MET A 82 5.19 5.60 -15.81
CA MET A 82 5.55 4.20 -16.07
C MET A 82 6.93 4.10 -16.71
N ILE A 83 7.65 3.06 -16.30
CA ILE A 83 8.88 2.57 -16.92
C ILE A 83 8.57 1.18 -17.46
N ARG A 84 8.73 0.98 -18.78
CA ARG A 84 8.61 -0.31 -19.46
C ARG A 84 9.99 -0.88 -19.74
N VAL A 85 10.14 -2.20 -19.53
CA VAL A 85 11.38 -2.93 -19.82
C VAL A 85 11.07 -4.11 -20.74
N ASP A 86 11.81 -4.18 -21.84
CA ASP A 86 11.81 -5.30 -22.77
C ASP A 86 13.20 -5.95 -22.72
N THR A 87 13.26 -7.27 -22.52
CA THR A 87 14.54 -8.00 -22.40
C THR A 87 14.78 -8.90 -23.60
N VAL A 88 16.05 -9.17 -23.89
CA VAL A 88 16.41 -10.17 -24.88
C VAL A 88 16.03 -11.57 -24.41
N GLY A 89 15.45 -12.37 -25.31
CA GLY A 89 15.09 -13.77 -25.06
C GLY A 89 14.97 -14.61 -26.33
N GLY A 90 14.47 -15.84 -26.17
CA GLY A 90 14.30 -16.82 -27.26
C GLY A 90 15.54 -17.70 -27.50
N PRO A 91 15.44 -18.78 -28.31
CA PRO A 91 16.52 -19.76 -28.49
C PRO A 91 17.83 -19.19 -29.03
N ARG A 92 17.77 -18.04 -29.71
CA ARG A 92 18.91 -17.35 -30.32
C ARG A 92 19.31 -16.06 -29.62
N ASN A 93 18.57 -15.62 -28.58
CA ASN A 93 18.78 -14.35 -27.89
C ASN A 93 18.90 -13.14 -28.85
N ASP A 94 18.07 -13.10 -29.89
CA ASP A 94 18.09 -12.09 -30.96
C ASP A 94 16.83 -11.21 -30.99
N HIS A 95 15.82 -11.53 -30.18
CA HIS A 95 14.56 -10.80 -30.11
C HIS A 95 14.31 -10.22 -28.71
N HIS A 96 13.78 -8.99 -28.67
CA HIS A 96 13.33 -8.35 -27.44
C HIS A 96 11.86 -8.71 -27.19
N TYR A 97 11.57 -9.08 -25.96
CA TYR A 97 10.23 -9.39 -25.49
C TYR A 97 9.89 -8.52 -24.28
N PRO A 98 8.65 -7.99 -24.20
CA PRO A 98 8.11 -7.36 -23.00
C PRO A 98 8.38 -8.20 -21.74
N ALA A 99 9.08 -7.63 -20.75
CA ALA A 99 9.45 -8.35 -19.53
C ALA A 99 8.75 -7.82 -18.28
N GLY A 100 8.48 -6.51 -18.23
CA GLY A 100 7.84 -5.93 -17.06
C GLY A 100 7.73 -4.42 -17.11
N ALA A 101 7.12 -3.87 -16.06
CA ALA A 101 7.00 -2.44 -15.89
C ALA A 101 7.09 -2.02 -14.41
N PHE A 102 7.39 -0.74 -14.18
CA PHE A 102 7.30 -0.09 -12.88
C PHE A 102 6.45 1.16 -13.03
N SER A 103 5.35 1.25 -12.28
CA SER A 103 4.42 2.38 -12.30
C SER A 103 4.50 3.16 -10.99
N ILE A 104 4.19 4.45 -11.06
CA ILE A 104 4.01 5.33 -9.91
C ILE A 104 2.69 6.07 -10.11
N PHE A 105 1.78 5.97 -9.13
CA PHE A 105 0.52 6.71 -9.14
C PHE A 105 0.12 7.12 -7.72
N PRO A 106 -0.24 8.40 -7.47
CA PRO A 106 -0.67 8.85 -6.14
C PRO A 106 -2.06 8.30 -5.78
N MET A 107 -2.13 7.25 -4.96
CA MET A 107 -3.39 6.67 -4.49
C MET A 107 -3.17 5.83 -3.22
N HIS A 108 -3.79 6.19 -2.10
CA HIS A 108 -3.80 5.31 -0.94
C HIS A 108 -4.35 3.91 -1.26
N GLY A 109 -3.66 2.86 -0.81
CA GLY A 109 -4.17 1.48 -0.80
C GLY A 109 -5.23 1.26 0.29
N THR A 110 -6.31 2.03 0.25
CA THR A 110 -7.39 2.06 1.25
C THR A 110 -8.77 1.89 0.61
N GLY A 111 -8.85 1.23 -0.54
CA GLY A 111 -10.12 0.87 -1.16
C GLY A 111 -10.90 -0.14 -0.32
N ASN A 112 -10.20 -1.02 0.40
CA ASN A 112 -10.79 -1.88 1.41
C ASN A 112 -10.93 -1.17 2.77
N PRO A 113 -12.09 -1.29 3.45
CA PRO A 113 -12.29 -0.69 4.76
C PRO A 113 -11.54 -1.45 5.86
N ALA A 114 -11.30 -0.79 6.99
CA ALA A 114 -10.60 -1.38 8.15
C ALA A 114 -11.28 -2.62 8.77
N ALA A 115 -12.54 -2.89 8.40
CA ALA A 115 -13.25 -4.12 8.77
C ALA A 115 -12.86 -5.34 7.91
N ASN A 116 -12.06 -5.16 6.86
CA ASN A 116 -11.55 -6.26 6.05
C ASN A 116 -10.50 -7.06 6.84
N GLU A 117 -10.74 -8.36 6.95
CA GLU A 117 -9.85 -9.31 7.65
C GLU A 117 -9.01 -10.15 6.68
N LEU A 118 -9.15 -9.94 5.37
CA LEU A 118 -8.36 -10.64 4.35
C LEU A 118 -7.05 -9.90 4.11
N LEU A 119 -5.96 -10.65 3.97
CA LEU A 119 -4.72 -10.11 3.39
C LEU A 119 -4.98 -9.82 1.92
N ASP A 120 -4.82 -8.57 1.52
CA ASP A 120 -5.13 -8.09 0.18
C ASP A 120 -4.20 -6.93 -0.18
N PRO A 121 -3.63 -6.89 -1.40
CA PRO A 121 -2.80 -5.79 -1.88
C PRO A 121 -3.62 -4.57 -2.34
N ASP A 122 -4.94 -4.54 -2.09
CA ASP A 122 -5.87 -3.49 -2.48
C ASP A 122 -5.92 -3.30 -4.02
N ILE A 123 -6.35 -2.12 -4.49
CA ILE A 123 -6.43 -1.77 -5.91
C ILE A 123 -5.07 -2.01 -6.62
N HIS A 124 -3.95 -1.86 -5.91
CA HIS A 124 -2.60 -2.00 -6.47
C HIS A 124 -2.36 -3.39 -7.03
N GLY A 125 -2.64 -4.46 -6.26
CA GLY A 125 -2.37 -5.81 -6.74
C GLY A 125 -3.28 -6.24 -7.90
N ILE A 126 -4.47 -5.66 -8.02
CA ILE A 126 -5.35 -5.88 -9.18
C ILE A 126 -4.74 -5.26 -10.43
N VAL A 127 -4.21 -4.03 -10.31
CA VAL A 127 -3.48 -3.38 -11.41
C VAL A 127 -2.27 -4.21 -11.80
N ASP A 128 -1.43 -4.59 -10.83
CA ASP A 128 -0.21 -5.37 -11.07
C ASP A 128 -0.55 -6.65 -11.85
N ARG A 129 -1.51 -7.43 -11.34
CA ARG A 129 -1.87 -8.70 -11.97
C ARG A 129 -2.48 -8.52 -13.36
N LEU A 130 -3.24 -7.46 -13.60
CA LEU A 130 -3.80 -7.18 -14.93
C LEU A 130 -2.69 -6.82 -15.92
N VAL A 131 -1.76 -5.95 -15.53
CA VAL A 131 -0.65 -5.54 -16.40
C VAL A 131 0.30 -6.72 -16.68
N GLU A 132 0.63 -7.53 -15.68
CA GLU A 132 1.45 -8.72 -15.87
C GLU A 132 0.81 -9.72 -16.84
N ARG A 133 -0.49 -10.01 -16.67
CA ARG A 133 -1.23 -10.87 -17.60
C ARG A 133 -1.29 -10.29 -19.01
N HIS A 134 -1.41 -8.96 -19.13
CA HIS A 134 -1.34 -8.28 -20.43
C HIS A 134 0.02 -8.50 -21.09
N ILE A 135 1.13 -8.27 -20.37
CA ILE A 135 2.50 -8.47 -20.87
C ILE A 135 2.74 -9.94 -21.28
N ASP A 136 2.34 -10.89 -20.45
CA ASP A 136 2.46 -12.32 -20.77
C ASP A 136 1.65 -12.71 -22.02
N SER A 137 0.50 -12.07 -22.25
CA SER A 137 -0.31 -12.28 -23.45
C SER A 137 0.39 -11.79 -24.73
N LEU A 138 1.13 -10.69 -24.67
CA LEU A 138 1.96 -10.19 -25.78
C LEU A 138 3.07 -11.18 -26.15
N ASN A 139 3.55 -11.93 -25.16
CA ASN A 139 4.54 -13.00 -25.33
C ASN A 139 3.94 -14.34 -25.77
N ARG A 140 2.62 -14.38 -26.08
CA ARG A 140 1.86 -15.61 -26.41
C ARG A 140 1.97 -16.70 -25.34
N ARG A 141 2.22 -16.31 -24.09
CA ARG A 141 2.29 -17.24 -22.97
C ARG A 141 0.87 -17.55 -22.50
N ARG A 142 0.59 -18.84 -22.34
CA ARG A 142 -0.61 -19.26 -21.63
C ARG A 142 -0.40 -19.01 -20.14
N PRO A 143 -1.44 -18.64 -19.38
CA PRO A 143 -1.35 -18.58 -17.93
C PRO A 143 -0.92 -19.96 -17.38
N SER A 144 0.34 -20.10 -17.00
CA SER A 144 0.79 -21.18 -16.11
C SER A 144 0.62 -20.73 -14.66
N SER A 145 1.16 -21.45 -13.68
CA SER A 145 1.13 -20.99 -12.28
C SER A 145 1.81 -19.63 -12.14
N GLY A 146 1.02 -18.55 -12.01
CA GLY A 146 1.51 -17.17 -11.90
C GLY A 146 1.83 -16.51 -13.24
N THR A 147 2.39 -15.30 -13.15
CA THR A 147 2.90 -14.52 -14.30
C THR A 147 4.43 -14.60 -14.34
N GLU A 148 5.00 -14.57 -15.53
CA GLU A 148 6.45 -14.38 -15.69
C GLU A 148 6.81 -12.91 -15.80
N ALA A 149 5.93 -12.11 -16.39
CA ALA A 149 6.03 -10.66 -16.34
C ALA A 149 5.90 -10.16 -14.91
N VAL A 150 6.61 -9.07 -14.61
CA VAL A 150 6.55 -8.36 -13.33
C VAL A 150 6.05 -6.95 -13.55
N HIS A 151 5.00 -6.56 -12.83
CA HIS A 151 4.57 -5.18 -12.70
C HIS A 151 4.60 -4.77 -11.23
N LEU A 152 5.08 -3.56 -10.96
CA LEU A 152 5.08 -2.98 -9.63
C LEU A 152 4.40 -1.61 -9.70
N LEU A 153 3.30 -1.43 -8.98
CA LEU A 153 2.69 -0.13 -8.76
C LEU A 153 3.14 0.45 -7.41
N ALA A 154 3.98 1.47 -7.47
CA ALA A 154 4.40 2.23 -6.32
C ALA A 154 3.49 3.44 -6.06
N ASN A 155 3.42 3.80 -4.79
CA ASN A 155 2.80 5.02 -4.31
C ASN A 155 3.59 6.27 -4.73
N GLY A 156 2.87 7.37 -4.95
CA GLY A 156 3.40 8.64 -5.43
C GLY A 156 3.43 9.74 -4.35
N THR A 157 2.60 10.76 -4.54
CA THR A 157 2.35 11.84 -3.58
C THR A 157 0.97 11.64 -2.97
N GLU A 158 0.76 10.46 -2.37
CA GLU A 158 -0.55 9.99 -1.95
C GLU A 158 -1.01 10.56 -0.61
N GLY A 159 -0.19 11.31 0.14
CA GLY A 159 -0.45 11.63 1.55
C GLY A 159 -1.83 12.22 1.86
N ASP A 160 -2.44 12.96 0.94
CA ASP A 160 -3.80 13.50 1.03
C ASP A 160 -4.75 12.96 -0.05
N VAL A 161 -4.43 11.83 -0.68
CA VAL A 161 -5.11 11.30 -1.88
C VAL A 161 -5.66 9.89 -1.66
N SER A 162 -6.98 9.80 -1.49
CA SER A 162 -7.68 8.51 -1.40
C SER A 162 -8.20 8.05 -2.76
N PRO A 163 -8.48 6.75 -2.94
CA PRO A 163 -9.31 6.29 -4.04
C PRO A 163 -10.65 7.04 -4.02
N ASN A 164 -11.20 7.28 -5.21
CA ASN A 164 -12.49 7.96 -5.37
C ASN A 164 -13.66 7.00 -5.06
N TRP A 165 -13.68 6.45 -3.84
CA TRP A 165 -14.66 5.44 -3.47
C TRP A 165 -16.02 6.05 -3.10
N PRO A 166 -17.13 5.34 -3.39
CA PRO A 166 -18.48 5.68 -2.95
C PRO A 166 -18.65 5.59 -1.42
N PRO A 167 -19.38 6.50 -0.75
CA PRO A 167 -19.53 6.51 0.72
C PRO A 167 -19.98 5.20 1.38
N ASP A 168 -20.72 4.36 0.68
CA ASP A 168 -21.23 3.06 1.10
C ASP A 168 -20.18 1.94 1.11
N THR A 169 -18.98 2.19 0.56
CA THR A 169 -17.81 1.31 0.72
C THR A 169 -17.14 1.45 2.10
N ARG A 170 -17.49 2.50 2.88
CA ARG A 170 -16.96 2.70 4.24
C ARG A 170 -17.79 1.96 5.26
N CYS A 171 -17.14 1.04 5.97
CA CYS A 171 -17.79 0.36 7.08
C CYS A 171 -17.83 1.31 8.27
N ARG A 172 -19.00 1.44 8.91
CA ARG A 172 -19.14 2.24 10.12
C ARG A 172 -18.19 1.72 11.20
N THR A 173 -17.58 2.66 11.91
CA THR A 173 -16.81 2.35 13.12
C THR A 173 -17.76 2.17 14.31
N PRO A 174 -17.35 1.44 15.36
CA PRO A 174 -18.13 1.36 16.59
C PRO A 174 -18.39 2.74 17.20
N ASP A 175 -19.61 2.97 17.67
CA ASP A 175 -20.03 4.22 18.32
C ASP A 175 -19.99 4.06 19.84
N LEU A 176 -19.47 5.04 20.56
CA LEU A 176 -19.62 5.08 22.02
C LEU A 176 -20.99 5.68 22.39
N ARG A 177 -21.83 4.94 23.10
CA ARG A 177 -23.15 5.41 23.52
C ARG A 177 -23.36 5.25 25.03
N PRO A 178 -24.15 6.13 25.66
CA PRO A 178 -24.51 5.97 27.05
C PRO A 178 -25.38 4.72 27.21
N THR A 179 -25.08 3.91 28.23
CA THR A 179 -25.80 2.66 28.47
C THR A 179 -27.10 2.96 29.20
N LEU A 180 -28.24 2.74 28.53
CA LEU A 180 -29.57 2.95 29.10
C LEU A 180 -30.18 1.58 29.47
N GLY A 181 -30.18 1.23 30.75
CA GLY A 181 -30.81 0.01 31.26
C GLY A 181 -30.57 -0.22 32.75
N PRO A 182 -31.48 -0.95 33.45
CA PRO A 182 -31.29 -1.29 34.86
C PRO A 182 -30.11 -2.26 35.00
N GLY A 183 -29.10 -1.86 35.78
CA GLY A 183 -28.02 -2.76 36.19
C GLY A 183 -28.54 -3.88 37.08
N GLY A 184 -27.86 -5.03 37.06
CA GLY A 184 -28.07 -6.05 38.09
C GLY A 184 -27.64 -5.53 39.47
N PRO A 185 -28.18 -6.06 40.58
CA PRO A 185 -27.95 -5.56 41.94
C PRO A 185 -26.49 -5.60 42.44
N ARG A 186 -25.55 -6.16 41.65
CA ARG A 186 -24.12 -6.27 41.98
C ARG A 186 -23.18 -5.70 40.92
N THR A 187 -23.71 -5.25 39.78
CA THR A 187 -22.89 -4.70 38.69
C THR A 187 -23.70 -3.60 37.98
N PRO A 188 -23.50 -2.32 38.32
CA PRO A 188 -24.09 -1.24 37.52
C PRO A 188 -23.55 -1.35 36.08
N PRO A 189 -24.36 -1.04 35.05
CA PRO A 189 -23.87 -1.03 33.68
C PRO A 189 -22.77 0.03 33.61
N ALA A 190 -21.73 -0.22 32.81
CA ALA A 190 -20.78 0.83 32.48
C ALA A 190 -21.59 2.04 31.96
N PRO A 191 -21.28 3.28 32.34
CA PRO A 191 -22.05 4.45 31.91
C PRO A 191 -22.05 4.65 30.38
N TRP A 192 -21.10 4.01 29.70
CA TRP A 192 -20.93 4.02 28.26
C TRP A 192 -20.57 2.62 27.77
N ASP A 193 -21.06 2.27 26.59
CA ASP A 193 -20.72 1.03 25.90
C ASP A 193 -20.45 1.28 24.41
N TRP A 194 -19.65 0.40 23.81
CA TRP A 194 -19.37 0.43 22.39
C TRP A 194 -20.44 -0.35 21.64
N LEU A 195 -21.15 0.34 20.76
CA LEU A 195 -22.10 -0.29 19.86
C LEU A 195 -21.41 -0.60 18.53
N ASP A 196 -21.10 -1.88 18.32
CA ASP A 196 -20.60 -2.35 17.03
C ASP A 196 -21.67 -2.22 15.94
N PRO A 197 -21.27 -1.93 14.69
CA PRO A 197 -22.19 -1.95 13.56
C PRO A 197 -22.84 -3.35 13.40
N PRO A 198 -24.11 -3.42 12.95
CA PRO A 198 -24.75 -4.71 12.68
C PRO A 198 -23.93 -5.55 11.70
N ARG A 199 -23.83 -6.87 11.94
CA ARG A 199 -23.09 -7.79 11.06
C ARG A 199 -23.56 -7.73 9.60
N THR A 200 -24.86 -7.53 9.38
CA THR A 200 -25.43 -7.35 8.04
C THR A 200 -24.93 -6.09 7.35
N HIS A 201 -24.75 -4.99 8.09
CA HIS A 201 -24.17 -3.76 7.57
C HIS A 201 -22.70 -3.95 7.19
N VAL A 202 -21.90 -4.57 8.07
CA VAL A 202 -20.48 -4.85 7.79
C VAL A 202 -20.34 -5.76 6.56
N ALA A 203 -21.16 -6.83 6.47
CA ALA A 203 -21.13 -7.74 5.33
C ALA A 203 -21.47 -7.04 4.00
N LEU A 204 -22.50 -6.17 3.99
CA LEU A 204 -22.87 -5.39 2.81
C LEU A 204 -21.75 -4.42 2.41
N CYS A 205 -21.23 -3.67 3.38
CA CYS A 205 -20.11 -2.74 3.17
C CYS A 205 -18.90 -3.44 2.54
N LEU A 206 -18.47 -4.58 3.10
CA LEU A 206 -17.33 -5.34 2.57
C LEU A 206 -17.59 -5.84 1.13
N ALA A 207 -18.81 -6.27 0.82
CA ALA A 207 -19.19 -6.69 -0.53
C ALA A 207 -19.17 -5.52 -1.53
N THR A 208 -19.68 -4.35 -1.12
CA THR A 208 -19.65 -3.12 -1.93
C THR A 208 -18.21 -2.65 -2.16
N ALA A 209 -17.40 -2.59 -1.10
CA ALA A 209 -16.00 -2.19 -1.18
C ALA A 209 -15.21 -3.08 -2.14
N ARG A 210 -15.38 -4.40 -2.07
CA ARG A 210 -14.72 -5.32 -3.01
C ARG A 210 -15.14 -5.10 -4.47
N THR A 211 -16.44 -4.90 -4.70
CA THR A 211 -16.95 -4.61 -6.04
C THR A 211 -16.32 -3.34 -6.61
N TYR A 212 -16.19 -2.31 -5.77
CA TYR A 212 -15.53 -1.07 -6.11
C TYR A 212 -14.02 -1.26 -6.39
N VAL A 213 -13.29 -1.91 -5.47
CA VAL A 213 -11.84 -2.17 -5.59
C VAL A 213 -11.54 -2.92 -6.88
N ASN A 214 -12.30 -3.97 -7.19
CA ASN A 214 -12.16 -4.73 -8.43
C ASN A 214 -12.41 -3.86 -9.67
N ALA A 215 -13.49 -3.07 -9.68
CA ALA A 215 -13.83 -2.22 -10.83
C ALA A 215 -12.80 -1.10 -11.09
N VAL A 216 -12.28 -0.49 -10.03
CA VAL A 216 -11.23 0.54 -10.14
C VAL A 216 -9.90 -0.08 -10.53
N GLY A 217 -9.53 -1.22 -9.93
CA GLY A 217 -8.35 -1.99 -10.31
C GLY A 217 -8.37 -2.38 -11.79
N ASP A 218 -9.49 -2.90 -12.29
CA ASP A 218 -9.66 -3.24 -13.71
C ASP A 218 -9.58 -2.00 -14.63
N THR A 219 -10.07 -0.85 -14.17
CA THR A 219 -10.03 0.42 -14.93
C THR A 219 -8.62 0.99 -14.99
N LEU A 220 -7.93 1.05 -13.86
CA LEU A 220 -6.55 1.51 -13.76
C LEU A 220 -5.59 0.56 -14.47
N GLY A 221 -5.76 -0.75 -14.31
CA GLY A 221 -4.97 -1.77 -14.99
C GLY A 221 -5.05 -1.67 -16.51
N ARG A 222 -6.26 -1.46 -17.07
CA ARG A 222 -6.40 -1.23 -18.52
C ARG A 222 -5.73 0.06 -18.99
N ARG A 223 -5.78 1.14 -18.19
CA ARG A 223 -5.06 2.38 -18.50
C ARG A 223 -3.55 2.19 -18.44
N ALA A 224 -3.06 1.44 -17.45
CA ALA A 224 -1.65 1.10 -17.32
C ALA A 224 -1.17 0.23 -18.50
N ALA A 225 -1.93 -0.80 -18.88
CA ALA A 225 -1.65 -1.61 -20.06
C ALA A 225 -1.62 -0.78 -21.36
N ALA A 226 -2.55 0.16 -21.54
CA ALA A 226 -2.53 1.07 -22.69
C ALA A 226 -1.29 1.98 -22.70
N LEU A 227 -0.88 2.49 -21.54
CA LEU A 227 0.38 3.24 -21.42
C LEU A 227 1.56 2.34 -21.78
N PHE A 228 1.62 1.12 -21.24
CA PHE A 228 2.66 0.13 -21.54
C PHE A 228 2.82 -0.09 -23.05
N ASP A 229 1.72 -0.29 -23.77
CA ASP A 229 1.73 -0.49 -25.21
C ASP A 229 2.26 0.74 -25.96
N SER A 230 1.83 1.94 -25.55
CA SER A 230 2.28 3.21 -26.14
C SER A 230 3.79 3.48 -25.98
N LEU A 231 4.42 2.87 -24.97
CA LEU A 231 5.86 2.99 -24.73
C LEU A 231 6.72 2.16 -25.69
N GLY A 232 6.15 1.14 -26.34
CA GLY A 232 6.92 0.18 -27.15
C GLY A 232 7.71 0.83 -28.29
N GLY A 233 7.13 1.84 -28.96
CA GLY A 233 7.79 2.57 -30.04
C GLY A 233 8.92 3.51 -29.60
N ARG A 234 9.09 3.71 -28.28
CA ARG A 234 10.08 4.64 -27.69
C ARG A 234 11.19 3.93 -26.93
N LEU A 235 11.27 2.61 -27.05
CA LEU A 235 12.29 1.77 -26.42
C LEU A 235 13.69 2.12 -26.92
N THR A 236 14.63 2.30 -25.99
CA THR A 236 16.05 2.52 -26.26
C THR A 236 16.90 1.53 -25.47
N ASP A 237 18.02 1.08 -26.06
CA ASP A 237 19.07 0.29 -25.39
C ASP A 237 20.17 1.18 -24.80
N THR A 238 20.10 2.50 -25.03
CA THR A 238 21.05 3.48 -24.51
C THR A 238 20.34 4.40 -23.52
N VAL A 239 20.62 4.21 -22.23
CA VAL A 239 20.05 5.00 -21.13
C VAL A 239 21.13 5.42 -20.14
N SER A 240 21.10 6.69 -19.74
CA SER A 240 21.96 7.17 -18.65
C SER A 240 21.33 6.82 -17.30
N ILE A 241 22.09 6.13 -16.44
CA ILE A 241 21.64 5.75 -15.10
C ILE A 241 22.55 6.42 -14.07
N GLY A 242 21.96 6.96 -13.01
CA GLY A 242 22.68 7.55 -11.89
C GLY A 242 21.86 7.46 -10.61
N VAL A 243 22.53 7.32 -9.48
CA VAL A 243 21.87 7.27 -8.16
C VAL A 243 22.62 8.20 -7.22
N ALA A 244 21.88 9.09 -6.57
CA ALA A 244 22.35 9.85 -5.43
C ALA A 244 21.51 9.46 -4.19
N PHE A 245 22.18 9.24 -3.07
CA PHE A 245 21.57 8.73 -1.86
C PHE A 245 22.02 9.55 -0.65
N ARG A 246 21.11 9.74 0.32
CA ARG A 246 21.42 10.42 1.57
C ARG A 246 20.65 9.84 2.73
N THR A 247 21.38 9.54 3.80
CA THR A 247 20.80 9.29 5.12
C THR A 247 20.77 10.59 5.92
N LEU A 248 19.58 11.07 6.24
CA LEU A 248 19.34 12.31 6.97
C LEU A 248 19.02 11.97 8.44
N SER A 249 19.84 12.45 9.37
CA SER A 249 19.44 12.49 10.79
C SER A 249 18.33 13.52 10.94
N LEU A 250 17.14 13.11 11.39
CA LEU A 250 16.01 14.02 11.57
C LEU A 250 16.11 14.79 12.89
N ARG A 251 16.62 14.12 13.93
CA ARG A 251 16.86 14.75 15.22
C ARG A 251 18.02 15.74 15.12
N GLY A 252 17.74 16.97 15.52
CA GLY A 252 18.73 18.05 15.56
C GLY A 252 19.10 18.61 14.19
N HIS A 253 18.39 18.23 13.12
CA HIS A 253 18.57 18.87 11.82
C HIS A 253 18.02 20.30 11.84
N ASP A 254 18.75 21.23 11.24
CA ASP A 254 18.32 22.62 11.11
C ASP A 254 16.98 22.72 10.34
N GLY A 255 16.04 23.48 10.89
CA GLY A 255 14.68 23.61 10.36
C GLY A 255 13.70 22.54 10.83
N LEU A 256 14.16 21.39 11.34
CA LEU A 256 13.27 20.38 11.93
C LEU A 256 13.16 20.52 13.44
N CYS A 257 12.04 20.04 14.00
CA CYS A 257 11.92 19.92 15.45
C CYS A 257 12.88 18.87 16.00
N ARG A 258 13.52 19.19 17.13
CA ARG A 258 14.48 18.29 17.79
C ARG A 258 13.90 16.91 18.11
N HIS A 259 12.62 16.84 18.44
CA HIS A 259 11.93 15.60 18.78
C HIS A 259 10.68 15.40 17.90
N PRO A 260 10.45 14.16 17.43
CA PRO A 260 9.21 13.81 16.73
C PRO A 260 8.04 13.79 17.71
N GLU A 261 6.89 14.34 17.30
CA GLU A 261 5.68 14.35 18.13
C GLU A 261 4.44 14.05 17.27
N LEU A 262 3.56 13.17 17.77
CA LEU A 262 2.25 12.89 17.19
C LEU A 262 1.21 13.92 17.65
N GLY A 263 0.37 14.38 16.72
CA GLY A 263 -0.78 15.25 17.01
C GLY A 263 -2.00 14.48 17.52
N THR A 264 -2.94 15.15 18.18
CA THR A 264 -4.20 14.54 18.63
C THR A 264 -5.10 14.09 17.47
N SER A 265 -5.02 14.74 16.31
CA SER A 265 -5.74 14.34 15.09
C SER A 265 -5.32 12.96 14.58
N VAL A 266 -4.09 12.50 14.88
CA VAL A 266 -3.64 11.15 14.53
C VAL A 266 -4.51 10.09 15.19
N ALA A 267 -4.88 10.30 16.45
CA ALA A 267 -5.75 9.37 17.16
C ALA A 267 -7.20 9.42 16.64
N ALA A 268 -7.62 10.50 15.98
CA ALA A 268 -8.94 10.63 15.37
C ALA A 268 -9.07 9.89 14.04
N GLY A 269 -7.95 9.66 13.34
CA GLY A 269 -7.93 9.13 11.96
C GLY A 269 -8.36 10.17 10.92
N ALA A 270 -8.10 9.86 9.65
CA ALA A 270 -8.47 10.73 8.52
C ALA A 270 -10.00 10.84 8.36
N LYS A 271 -10.47 11.89 7.65
CA LYS A 271 -11.91 12.15 7.39
C LYS A 271 -12.64 10.95 6.80
N ASP A 272 -11.91 10.12 6.10
CA ASP A 272 -12.41 9.03 5.30
C ASP A 272 -12.05 7.63 5.83
N GLY A 273 -11.27 7.58 6.91
CA GLY A 273 -11.01 6.40 7.75
C GLY A 273 -10.91 6.80 9.22
N PRO A 274 -12.02 7.27 9.86
CA PRO A 274 -11.99 7.70 11.24
C PRO A 274 -11.71 6.52 12.17
N THR A 275 -11.13 6.79 13.34
CA THR A 275 -11.07 5.81 14.42
C THR A 275 -12.33 5.89 15.27
N ARG A 276 -12.57 4.86 16.08
CA ARG A 276 -13.67 4.82 17.05
C ARG A 276 -13.63 5.96 18.10
N VAL A 277 -12.47 6.60 18.31
CA VAL A 277 -12.30 7.66 19.32
C VAL A 277 -12.46 9.08 18.76
N ARG A 278 -12.78 9.21 17.47
CA ARG A 278 -13.04 10.52 16.85
C ARG A 278 -14.21 11.23 17.53
N GLY A 279 -14.07 12.54 17.76
CA GLY A 279 -15.10 13.40 18.35
C GLY A 279 -15.28 13.21 19.86
N TRP A 280 -14.44 12.40 20.51
CA TRP A 280 -14.50 12.18 21.95
C TRP A 280 -14.27 13.47 22.75
N LYS A 281 -15.01 13.58 23.87
CA LYS A 281 -14.97 14.71 24.79
C LYS A 281 -14.75 14.22 26.21
N LEU A 282 -13.90 14.91 26.98
CA LEU A 282 -13.75 14.69 28.40
C LEU A 282 -15.06 15.08 29.12
N PHE A 283 -15.60 14.16 29.93
CA PHE A 283 -16.92 14.28 30.58
C PHE A 283 -18.09 14.54 29.61
N GLY A 284 -17.95 14.19 28.33
CA GLY A 284 -18.99 14.43 27.31
C GLY A 284 -19.12 15.89 26.84
N VAL A 285 -18.38 16.84 27.42
CA VAL A 285 -18.53 18.28 27.13
C VAL A 285 -17.23 18.96 26.67
N PHE A 286 -16.06 18.58 27.17
CA PHE A 286 -14.80 19.25 26.82
C PHE A 286 -14.07 18.54 25.67
N PRO A 287 -13.89 19.16 24.49
CA PRO A 287 -13.16 18.53 23.39
C PRO A 287 -11.69 18.31 23.78
N ILE A 288 -11.18 17.10 23.53
CA ILE A 288 -9.79 16.72 23.83
C ILE A 288 -8.89 16.67 22.60
N GLY A 289 -9.31 17.27 21.47
CA GLY A 289 -8.51 17.33 20.26
C GLY A 289 -8.56 16.08 19.38
N LEU A 290 -9.43 15.11 19.67
CA LEU A 290 -9.62 13.89 18.87
C LEU A 290 -10.51 14.16 17.64
N GLU A 291 -10.16 15.18 16.88
CA GLU A 291 -10.79 15.56 15.62
C GLU A 291 -9.71 16.05 14.65
N GLU A 292 -10.08 16.28 13.40
CA GLU A 292 -9.22 16.95 12.42
C GLU A 292 -9.54 18.43 12.39
N GLY A 293 -8.50 19.26 12.29
CA GLY A 293 -8.65 20.69 12.44
C GLY A 293 -9.12 21.09 13.84
N GLY A 294 -9.79 22.23 13.94
CA GLY A 294 -10.49 22.64 15.16
C GLY A 294 -9.63 22.56 16.42
N SER A 295 -10.03 21.74 17.39
CA SER A 295 -9.33 21.55 18.66
C SER A 295 -8.03 20.76 18.59
N ALA A 296 -7.71 20.14 17.44
CA ALA A 296 -6.37 19.59 17.18
C ALA A 296 -5.33 20.67 16.83
N ALA A 297 -5.78 21.89 16.49
CA ALA A 297 -4.92 23.04 16.29
C ALA A 297 -4.85 23.93 17.55
N LYS A 298 -3.64 24.19 18.04
CA LYS A 298 -3.39 25.13 19.15
C LYS A 298 -3.79 26.54 18.77
N LYS A 299 -4.62 27.16 19.62
CA LYS A 299 -4.98 28.59 19.53
C LYS A 299 -3.77 29.50 19.73
N HIS A 300 -2.89 29.15 20.68
CA HIS A 300 -1.67 29.91 21.02
C HIS A 300 -0.43 29.04 20.78
N PRO A 301 0.05 28.93 19.53
CA PRO A 301 1.20 28.10 19.19
C PRO A 301 2.47 28.62 19.87
N LYS A 302 3.24 27.70 20.46
CA LYS A 302 4.54 27.97 21.10
C LYS A 302 5.46 26.79 20.84
N GLY A 303 6.77 27.07 20.78
CA GLY A 303 7.80 26.06 20.53
C GLY A 303 7.78 25.52 19.09
N CYS A 304 8.63 24.54 18.81
CA CYS A 304 8.88 24.10 17.44
C CYS A 304 7.67 23.47 16.74
N GLN A 305 6.84 22.70 17.47
CA GLN A 305 5.68 22.02 16.88
C GLN A 305 4.52 22.99 16.52
N GLN A 306 4.65 24.28 16.82
CA GLN A 306 3.71 25.34 16.43
C GLN A 306 2.23 24.98 16.72
N LYS A 307 1.42 24.86 15.66
CA LYS A 307 -0.03 24.63 15.71
C LYS A 307 -0.43 23.24 16.20
N LYS A 308 0.48 22.27 16.27
CA LYS A 308 0.13 20.90 16.68
C LYS A 308 -0.23 20.79 18.15
N GLN A 309 -1.44 20.32 18.43
CA GLN A 309 -1.82 19.78 19.72
C GLN A 309 -1.23 18.37 19.87
N VAL A 310 -0.18 18.23 20.68
CA VAL A 310 0.52 16.95 20.84
C VAL A 310 -0.36 15.95 21.61
N LEU A 311 -0.48 14.73 21.08
CA LEU A 311 -1.26 13.64 21.67
C LEU A 311 -0.70 13.29 23.06
N MET A 312 -1.57 13.14 24.07
CA MET A 312 -1.17 12.89 25.47
C MET A 312 -0.26 13.98 26.10
N ALA A 313 -0.22 15.19 25.53
CA ALA A 313 0.62 16.28 26.06
C ALA A 313 0.20 16.76 27.46
N ALA A 314 -1.10 16.78 27.77
CA ALA A 314 -1.59 17.21 29.09
C ALA A 314 -1.02 16.37 30.24
N LEU A 315 -0.71 15.09 29.99
CA LEU A 315 -0.11 14.19 30.95
C LEU A 315 1.42 14.09 30.81
N HIS A 316 2.01 14.72 29.78
CA HIS A 316 3.44 14.64 29.45
C HIS A 316 3.97 13.19 29.31
N ILE A 317 3.10 12.26 28.88
CA ILE A 317 3.44 10.82 28.82
C ILE A 317 3.65 10.27 27.42
N GLN A 318 3.47 11.04 26.33
CA GLN A 318 3.64 10.51 24.97
C GLN A 318 4.99 9.78 24.81
N ARG A 319 6.09 10.44 25.19
CA ARG A 319 7.44 9.86 25.13
C ARG A 319 7.65 8.69 26.10
N ARG A 320 6.91 8.62 27.20
CA ARG A 320 6.96 7.48 28.14
C ARG A 320 6.21 6.27 27.60
N VAL A 321 5.09 6.50 26.91
CA VAL A 321 4.24 5.44 26.34
C VAL A 321 4.82 4.88 25.05
N ILE A 322 5.29 5.76 24.16
CA ILE A 322 5.87 5.37 22.87
C ILE A 322 7.34 4.95 23.03
N GLY A 323 8.03 5.45 24.06
CA GLY A 323 9.46 5.25 24.28
C GLY A 323 10.31 6.31 23.59
N GLU A 324 11.55 6.47 24.04
CA GLU A 324 12.47 7.49 23.51
C GLU A 324 12.80 7.27 22.03
N HIS A 325 12.91 6.01 21.59
CA HIS A 325 13.24 5.62 20.21
C HIS A 325 12.04 5.03 19.45
N GLY A 326 10.82 5.24 19.95
CA GLY A 326 9.61 4.65 19.35
C GLY A 326 9.07 5.37 18.12
N LEU A 327 9.69 6.48 17.71
CA LEU A 327 9.38 7.19 16.46
C LEU A 327 10.63 7.33 15.58
N PRO A 328 10.48 7.33 14.24
CA PRO A 328 11.58 7.34 13.28
C PRO A 328 12.54 8.52 13.48
N GLU A 329 13.84 8.27 13.49
CA GLU A 329 14.88 9.28 13.75
C GLU A 329 15.73 9.63 12.52
N VAL A 330 15.55 8.87 11.45
CA VAL A 330 16.35 8.95 10.23
C VAL A 330 15.43 8.87 9.02
N ALA A 331 15.74 9.65 7.99
CA ALA A 331 15.12 9.56 6.66
C ALA A 331 16.17 9.19 5.61
N GLN A 332 15.92 8.12 4.86
CA GLN A 332 16.79 7.72 3.74
C GLN A 332 16.17 8.19 2.42
N LEU A 333 16.79 9.19 1.82
CA LEU A 333 16.36 9.82 0.57
C LEU A 333 17.17 9.25 -0.59
N SER A 334 16.55 9.09 -1.74
CA SER A 334 17.26 8.69 -2.97
C SER A 334 16.74 9.44 -4.17
N LEU A 335 17.64 9.74 -5.10
CA LEU A 335 17.31 10.27 -6.41
C LEU A 335 17.92 9.36 -7.47
N VAL A 336 17.07 8.71 -8.26
CA VAL A 336 17.47 7.78 -9.33
C VAL A 336 17.22 8.45 -10.68
N ARG A 337 18.25 8.54 -11.50
CA ARG A 337 18.18 9.00 -12.89
C ARG A 337 18.00 7.80 -13.83
N LEU A 338 17.03 7.92 -14.74
CA LEU A 338 16.85 7.06 -15.91
C LEU A 338 16.64 7.95 -17.14
N GLY A 339 17.70 8.19 -17.92
CA GLY A 339 17.65 9.13 -19.03
C GLY A 339 17.39 10.56 -18.56
N ASP A 340 16.24 11.12 -18.93
CA ASP A 340 15.71 12.43 -18.53
C ASP A 340 14.65 12.35 -17.42
N LEU A 341 14.34 11.14 -16.93
CA LEU A 341 13.45 10.90 -15.79
C LEU A 341 14.25 10.84 -14.49
N LEU A 342 13.79 11.57 -13.47
CA LEU A 342 14.26 11.45 -12.09
C LEU A 342 13.17 10.88 -11.19
N LEU A 343 13.54 9.87 -10.40
CA LEU A 343 12.71 9.28 -9.36
C LEU A 343 13.21 9.74 -8.00
N ALA A 344 12.42 10.53 -7.29
CA ALA A 344 12.70 11.04 -5.96
C ALA A 344 12.02 10.15 -4.91
N ALA A 345 12.77 9.27 -4.27
CA ALA A 345 12.29 8.36 -3.24
C ALA A 345 12.30 9.03 -1.87
N VAL A 346 11.16 8.97 -1.18
CA VAL A 346 10.92 9.63 0.12
C VAL A 346 10.35 8.62 1.10
N PRO A 347 10.86 8.53 2.35
CA PRO A 347 10.37 7.60 3.36
C PRO A 347 9.10 8.11 4.05
N ALA A 348 8.16 8.71 3.32
CA ALA A 348 6.97 9.34 3.89
C ALA A 348 5.77 9.25 2.94
N GLU A 349 4.59 9.48 3.50
CA GLU A 349 3.38 9.79 2.76
C GLU A 349 3.32 11.30 2.50
N VAL A 350 3.69 11.72 1.30
CA VAL A 350 3.84 13.13 0.93
C VAL A 350 2.53 13.65 0.35
N THR A 351 2.01 14.78 0.83
CA THR A 351 0.81 15.40 0.24
C THR A 351 1.05 15.90 -1.19
N THR A 352 -0.03 16.13 -1.92
CA THR A 352 -0.02 16.61 -3.31
C THR A 352 0.86 17.85 -3.49
N VAL A 353 0.70 18.87 -2.62
CA VAL A 353 1.46 20.12 -2.75
C VAL A 353 2.88 20.00 -2.21
N ALA A 354 3.11 19.22 -1.13
CA ALA A 354 4.46 18.93 -0.66
C ALA A 354 5.27 18.17 -1.73
N GLY A 355 4.64 17.24 -2.43
CA GLY A 355 5.24 16.51 -3.55
C GLY A 355 5.57 17.43 -4.73
N ALA A 356 4.70 18.38 -5.06
CA ALA A 356 4.97 19.40 -6.06
C ALA A 356 6.17 20.29 -5.68
N ALA A 357 6.32 20.63 -4.39
CA ALA A 357 7.47 21.38 -3.90
C ALA A 357 8.78 20.57 -4.04
N ILE A 358 8.75 19.27 -3.75
CA ILE A 358 9.89 18.37 -3.99
C ILE A 358 10.25 18.32 -5.48
N LYS A 359 9.26 18.07 -6.36
CA LYS A 359 9.47 18.03 -7.82
C LYS A 359 10.11 19.32 -8.31
N ARG A 360 9.59 20.47 -7.87
CA ARG A 360 10.13 21.79 -8.22
C ARG A 360 11.58 21.97 -7.75
N ALA A 361 11.89 21.65 -6.49
CA ALA A 361 13.24 21.80 -5.97
C ALA A 361 14.27 20.92 -6.73
N VAL A 362 13.88 19.69 -7.07
CA VAL A 362 14.68 18.77 -7.90
C VAL A 362 14.89 19.35 -9.30
N GLN A 363 13.82 19.80 -9.97
CA GLN A 363 13.90 20.35 -11.33
C GLN A 363 14.70 21.65 -11.38
N ASP A 364 14.50 22.57 -10.44
CA ASP A 364 15.20 23.85 -10.41
C ASP A 364 16.71 23.63 -10.17
N SER A 365 17.06 22.70 -9.28
CA SER A 365 18.46 22.31 -9.06
C SER A 365 19.07 21.60 -10.29
N ALA A 366 18.33 20.71 -10.95
CA ALA A 366 18.77 20.06 -12.18
C ALA A 366 19.04 21.10 -13.29
N ARG A 367 18.11 22.04 -13.50
CA ARG A 367 18.25 23.14 -14.46
C ARG A 367 19.47 24.02 -14.16
N ALA A 368 19.66 24.41 -12.89
CA ALA A 368 20.80 25.20 -12.47
C ALA A 368 22.16 24.52 -12.76
N ASN A 369 22.19 23.18 -12.77
CA ASN A 369 23.38 22.39 -13.05
C ASN A 369 23.42 21.83 -14.49
N ARG A 370 22.60 22.37 -15.41
CA ARG A 370 22.52 21.95 -16.83
C ARG A 370 22.31 20.45 -17.01
N PHE A 371 21.55 19.86 -16.08
CA PHE A 371 21.21 18.45 -16.08
C PHE A 371 19.86 18.26 -16.79
N PRO A 372 19.80 17.50 -17.90
CA PRO A 372 18.56 17.29 -18.65
C PRO A 372 17.64 16.38 -17.84
N ALA A 373 16.72 17.00 -17.10
CA ALA A 373 15.73 16.33 -16.26
C ALA A 373 14.37 16.99 -16.51
N ASP A 374 13.69 16.52 -17.55
CA ASP A 374 12.40 17.06 -17.99
C ASP A 374 11.23 16.46 -17.19
N SER A 375 11.45 15.29 -16.59
CA SER A 375 10.43 14.53 -15.86
C SER A 375 10.89 14.19 -14.45
N VAL A 376 10.06 14.48 -13.44
CA VAL A 376 10.31 14.08 -12.05
C VAL A 376 9.09 13.39 -11.47
N ALA A 377 9.28 12.17 -10.98
CA ALA A 377 8.30 11.42 -10.21
C ALA A 377 8.75 11.29 -8.75
N VAL A 378 7.82 11.43 -7.82
CA VAL A 378 8.06 11.18 -6.39
C VAL A 378 7.57 9.78 -6.08
N ILE A 379 8.36 8.99 -5.36
CA ILE A 379 8.00 7.68 -4.84
C ILE A 379 7.87 7.80 -3.33
N GLY A 380 6.65 7.75 -2.82
CA GLY A 380 6.37 7.70 -1.39
C GLY A 380 6.73 6.34 -0.78
N LEU A 381 6.75 6.26 0.55
CA LEU A 381 6.93 5.00 1.31
C LEU A 381 8.21 4.21 0.95
N ALA A 382 9.27 4.90 0.52
CA ALA A 382 10.50 4.27 0.05
C ALA A 382 11.62 4.35 1.10
N ASN A 383 12.42 3.28 1.24
CA ASN A 383 13.55 3.11 2.17
C ASN A 383 13.22 3.13 3.69
N GLY A 384 12.13 3.77 4.10
CA GLY A 384 11.69 3.85 5.49
C GLY A 384 10.30 4.49 5.60
N TYR A 385 9.87 4.76 6.84
CA TYR A 385 8.57 5.37 7.10
C TYR A 385 8.62 6.40 8.22
N ILE A 386 8.38 7.67 7.90
CA ILE A 386 8.38 8.81 8.83
C ILE A 386 6.98 9.43 8.97
N GLN A 387 5.93 8.62 8.75
CA GLN A 387 4.53 9.06 8.70
C GLN A 387 4.29 10.00 7.51
N TYR A 388 3.63 11.13 7.73
CA TYR A 388 3.21 12.06 6.70
C TYR A 388 4.15 13.26 6.59
N VAL A 389 4.16 13.87 5.41
CA VAL A 389 4.83 15.15 5.17
C VAL A 389 3.87 16.09 4.46
N THR A 390 3.47 17.14 5.16
CA THR A 390 2.64 18.23 4.65
C THR A 390 3.46 19.50 4.41
N THR A 391 2.93 20.43 3.62
CA THR A 391 3.46 21.81 3.62
C THR A 391 3.23 22.48 4.97
N ALA A 392 3.91 23.60 5.23
CA ALA A 392 3.66 24.39 6.45
C ALA A 392 2.22 24.94 6.52
N ALA A 393 1.62 25.24 5.37
CA ALA A 393 0.25 25.73 5.28
C ALA A 393 -0.79 24.66 5.61
N GLU A 394 -0.62 23.46 5.07
CA GLU A 394 -1.42 22.27 5.40
C GLU A 394 -1.23 21.87 6.87
N TYR A 395 0.03 21.88 7.35
CA TYR A 395 0.38 21.60 8.73
C TYR A 395 -0.39 22.50 9.70
N ALA A 396 -0.54 23.79 9.38
CA ALA A 396 -1.22 24.74 10.25
C ALA A 396 -2.70 24.41 10.51
N VAL A 397 -3.33 23.63 9.62
CA VAL A 397 -4.72 23.17 9.78
C VAL A 397 -4.83 22.07 10.82
N GLN A 398 -3.85 21.16 10.89
CA GLN A 398 -3.88 19.97 11.76
C GLN A 398 -5.05 19.02 11.45
N ASP A 399 -5.33 18.82 10.16
CA ASP A 399 -5.96 17.58 9.67
C ASP A 399 -5.02 16.37 9.95
N TYR A 400 -5.44 15.14 9.64
CA TYR A 400 -4.71 13.93 10.01
C TYR A 400 -3.24 13.94 9.56
N GLU A 401 -2.98 14.39 8.33
CA GLU A 401 -1.64 14.48 7.74
C GLU A 401 -0.75 15.50 8.49
N GLY A 402 -1.33 16.64 8.88
CA GLY A 402 -0.63 17.68 9.62
C GLY A 402 -0.30 17.26 11.06
N GLY A 403 -1.19 16.49 11.69
CA GLY A 403 -0.92 15.87 13.00
C GLY A 403 0.14 14.77 12.93
N SER A 404 0.21 14.08 11.79
CA SER A 404 1.17 13.00 11.52
C SER A 404 2.51 13.48 10.97
N THR A 405 2.66 14.78 10.66
CA THR A 405 3.95 15.36 10.24
C THR A 405 4.86 15.56 11.45
N LEU A 406 5.64 14.53 11.77
CA LEU A 406 6.33 14.36 13.07
C LEU A 406 7.26 15.52 13.45
N TYR A 407 8.01 16.02 12.47
CA TYR A 407 9.14 16.93 12.68
C TYR A 407 8.80 18.42 12.51
N GLY A 408 7.51 18.75 12.49
CA GLY A 408 7.02 20.13 12.49
C GLY A 408 6.79 20.72 11.09
N PRO A 409 6.43 22.01 11.00
CA PRO A 409 5.89 22.63 9.78
C PRO A 409 6.86 22.69 8.60
N GLU A 410 8.18 22.72 8.85
CA GLU A 410 9.19 22.85 7.80
C GLU A 410 9.59 21.51 7.17
N SER A 411 8.97 20.40 7.58
CA SER A 411 9.35 19.05 7.13
C SER A 411 9.38 18.93 5.60
N ALA A 412 8.36 19.41 4.89
CA ALA A 412 8.34 19.37 3.42
C ALA A 412 9.45 20.22 2.79
N ALA A 413 9.70 21.42 3.31
CA ALA A 413 10.73 22.32 2.79
C ALA A 413 12.14 21.72 2.95
N VAL A 414 12.43 21.14 4.11
CA VAL A 414 13.70 20.46 4.38
C VAL A 414 13.89 19.29 3.42
N LEU A 415 12.91 18.40 3.27
CA LEU A 415 13.04 17.24 2.37
C LEU A 415 13.15 17.65 0.90
N ALA A 416 12.40 18.66 0.45
CA ALA A 416 12.53 19.22 -0.89
C ALA A 416 13.94 19.78 -1.15
N GLY A 417 14.49 20.52 -0.18
CA GLY A 417 15.87 21.02 -0.25
C GLY A 417 16.92 19.92 -0.31
N GLN A 418 16.76 18.85 0.49
CA GLN A 418 17.68 17.71 0.48
C GLN A 418 17.65 16.95 -0.86
N LEU A 419 16.46 16.71 -1.43
CA LEU A 419 16.32 16.07 -2.75
C LEU A 419 16.83 16.96 -3.88
N GLY A 420 16.60 18.28 -3.80
CA GLY A 420 17.19 19.27 -4.69
C GLY A 420 18.72 19.25 -4.63
N ALA A 421 19.32 19.11 -3.45
CA ALA A 421 20.77 18.98 -3.29
C ALA A 421 21.31 17.70 -3.97
N LEU A 422 20.62 16.57 -3.84
CA LEU A 422 20.97 15.32 -4.55
C LEU A 422 20.91 15.49 -6.08
N ALA A 423 19.92 16.24 -6.59
CA ALA A 423 19.83 16.56 -8.02
C ALA A 423 21.02 17.40 -8.49
N GLY A 424 21.45 18.36 -7.69
CA GLY A 424 22.63 19.18 -7.98
C GLY A 424 23.93 18.37 -7.94
N GLU A 425 24.04 17.40 -7.02
CA GLU A 425 25.17 16.47 -6.95
C GLU A 425 25.26 15.58 -8.19
N LEU A 426 24.13 15.00 -8.64
CA LEU A 426 24.07 14.30 -9.91
C LEU A 426 24.48 15.22 -11.06
N GLY A 427 23.92 16.42 -11.15
CA GLY A 427 24.23 17.38 -12.20
C GLY A 427 25.73 17.70 -12.29
N ARG A 428 26.39 17.98 -11.16
CA ARG A 428 27.85 18.22 -11.09
C ARG A 428 28.68 17.01 -11.52
N MET A 429 28.16 15.80 -11.34
CA MET A 429 28.79 14.56 -11.77
C MET A 429 28.45 14.16 -13.22
N ALA A 430 27.85 15.07 -14.00
CA ALA A 430 27.32 14.83 -15.34
C ALA A 430 26.28 13.68 -15.35
N GLY A 431 25.52 13.58 -14.26
CA GLY A 431 24.50 12.58 -13.99
C GLY A 431 25.02 11.18 -13.68
N ARG A 432 26.31 11.02 -13.40
CA ARG A 432 26.88 9.80 -12.79
C ARG A 432 26.61 9.81 -11.30
N SER A 433 26.54 8.62 -10.69
CA SER A 433 26.37 8.49 -9.24
C SER A 433 27.52 9.17 -8.48
N PRO A 434 27.25 10.12 -7.57
CA PRO A 434 28.25 10.60 -6.61
C PRO A 434 28.62 9.49 -5.61
N PRO A 435 29.65 9.70 -4.76
CA PRO A 435 29.87 8.86 -3.58
C PRO A 435 28.61 8.85 -2.72
N ASN A 436 28.08 7.66 -2.46
CA ASN A 436 26.83 7.44 -1.72
C ASN A 436 27.13 6.79 -0.37
N PRO A 437 27.62 7.54 0.64
CA PRO A 437 27.91 6.96 1.94
C PRO A 437 26.61 6.48 2.60
N VAL A 438 26.64 5.25 3.13
CA VAL A 438 25.55 4.66 3.90
C VAL A 438 26.05 4.50 5.34
N PRO A 439 25.78 5.46 6.24
CA PRO A 439 26.21 5.34 7.62
C PRO A 439 25.47 4.19 8.32
N PRO A 440 26.08 3.57 9.34
CA PRO A 440 25.41 2.55 10.14
C PRO A 440 24.17 3.15 10.83
N LEU A 441 23.12 2.35 10.93
CA LEU A 441 21.89 2.71 11.65
C LEU A 441 21.75 1.84 12.90
N THR A 442 21.38 2.46 14.01
CA THR A 442 20.97 1.75 15.23
C THR A 442 19.48 1.48 15.15
N ALA A 443 19.09 0.20 15.16
CA ALA A 443 17.70 -0.21 15.22
C ALA A 443 17.29 -0.57 16.66
N TYR A 444 16.07 -0.17 17.04
CA TYR A 444 15.48 -0.46 18.35
C TYR A 444 14.24 -1.33 18.15
N PRO A 445 14.41 -2.65 17.93
CA PRO A 445 13.25 -3.55 17.86
C PRO A 445 12.52 -3.51 19.20
N GLY A 446 11.21 -3.28 19.18
CA GLY A 446 10.37 -3.32 20.38
C GLY A 446 10.30 -4.73 21.00
N GLU A 447 9.45 -4.93 22.00
CA GLU A 447 9.29 -6.25 22.61
C GLU A 447 8.91 -7.31 21.56
N PRO A 448 9.65 -8.44 21.50
CA PRO A 448 9.32 -9.51 20.57
C PRO A 448 8.00 -10.19 20.96
N LYS A 449 7.23 -10.61 19.95
CA LYS A 449 5.99 -11.39 20.08
C LYS A 449 6.02 -12.53 19.06
N ASP A 450 5.80 -13.75 19.53
CA ASP A 450 5.72 -14.92 18.67
C ASP A 450 4.30 -15.07 18.11
N ILE A 451 4.02 -14.41 16.98
CA ILE A 451 2.74 -14.52 16.27
C ILE A 451 2.85 -15.61 15.21
N LEU A 452 3.84 -15.50 14.32
CA LEU A 452 4.19 -16.56 13.38
C LEU A 452 5.04 -17.64 14.08
N PRO A 453 4.82 -18.93 13.75
CA PRO A 453 5.65 -20.00 14.27
C PRO A 453 7.08 -19.83 13.78
N ARG A 454 8.05 -19.90 14.69
CA ARG A 454 9.46 -20.01 14.32
C ARG A 454 9.73 -21.43 13.83
N ALA A 455 10.38 -21.57 12.68
CA ALA A 455 10.83 -22.87 12.22
C ALA A 455 11.92 -23.38 13.16
N ASP A 456 11.67 -24.48 13.86
CA ASP A 456 12.71 -25.22 14.59
C ASP A 456 13.35 -26.21 13.61
N ALA A 457 14.53 -25.85 13.09
CA ALA A 457 15.26 -26.68 12.13
C ALA A 457 15.69 -28.04 12.72
N SER A 458 15.57 -28.24 14.04
CA SER A 458 15.91 -29.51 14.70
C SER A 458 14.78 -30.54 14.70
N GLN A 459 13.55 -30.14 14.33
CA GLN A 459 12.40 -31.04 14.31
C GLN A 459 11.86 -31.22 12.88
N PRO A 460 11.59 -32.46 12.44
CA PRO A 460 10.93 -32.67 11.17
C PRO A 460 9.53 -32.04 11.21
N PRO A 461 9.08 -31.38 10.14
CA PRO A 461 7.79 -30.74 10.15
C PRO A 461 6.68 -31.77 10.33
N GLU A 462 5.78 -31.51 11.29
CA GLU A 462 4.62 -32.36 11.56
C GLU A 462 3.80 -32.52 10.27
N ARG A 463 3.64 -33.77 9.80
CA ARG A 463 2.83 -34.05 8.61
C ARG A 463 1.36 -33.85 8.95
N ILE A 464 0.71 -32.94 8.24
CA ILE A 464 -0.72 -32.64 8.45
C ILE A 464 -1.51 -33.27 7.32
N GLU A 465 -2.41 -34.19 7.69
CA GLU A 465 -3.35 -34.79 6.74
C GLU A 465 -4.45 -33.79 6.40
N ARG A 466 -4.50 -33.43 5.11
CA ARG A 466 -5.49 -32.54 4.52
C ARG A 466 -6.71 -33.31 4.07
N GLU A 467 -7.89 -32.78 4.37
CA GLU A 467 -9.16 -33.44 4.12
C GLU A 467 -10.20 -32.41 3.67
N PHE A 468 -10.81 -32.62 2.51
CA PHE A 468 -11.98 -31.84 2.10
C PHE A 468 -13.19 -32.26 2.94
N LEU A 469 -13.81 -31.27 3.60
CA LEU A 469 -15.00 -31.47 4.42
C LEU A 469 -16.28 -31.31 3.61
N ALA A 470 -16.27 -30.39 2.64
CA ALA A 470 -17.41 -30.11 1.77
C ALA A 470 -16.96 -29.30 0.56
N LEU A 471 -17.59 -29.54 -0.58
CA LEU A 471 -17.50 -28.71 -1.78
C LEU A 471 -18.90 -28.45 -2.33
N SER A 472 -19.24 -27.18 -2.54
CA SER A 472 -20.53 -26.73 -3.06
C SER A 472 -20.31 -25.80 -4.24
N CYS A 473 -20.98 -26.07 -5.36
CA CYS A 473 -20.92 -25.25 -6.57
C CYS A 473 -22.30 -24.74 -6.98
N ARG A 474 -23.10 -24.31 -6.00
CA ARG A 474 -24.45 -23.78 -6.23
C ARG A 474 -24.40 -22.35 -6.76
N GLY A 475 -25.21 -22.07 -7.78
CA GLY A 475 -25.32 -20.74 -8.39
C GLY A 475 -24.00 -20.28 -9.01
N ASP A 476 -23.61 -19.06 -8.65
CA ASP A 476 -22.44 -18.34 -9.18
C ASP A 476 -21.19 -18.44 -8.30
N THR A 477 -21.17 -19.34 -7.29
CA THR A 477 -20.03 -19.41 -6.35
C THR A 477 -19.62 -20.85 -6.09
N VAL A 478 -18.31 -21.09 -6.17
CA VAL A 478 -17.67 -22.30 -5.63
C VAL A 478 -17.29 -22.04 -4.18
N VAL A 479 -17.71 -22.91 -3.27
CA VAL A 479 -17.33 -22.88 -1.86
C VAL A 479 -16.77 -24.24 -1.47
N ALA A 480 -15.50 -24.30 -1.10
CA ALA A 480 -14.88 -25.52 -0.58
C ALA A 480 -14.41 -25.29 0.85
N ARG A 481 -14.59 -26.30 1.71
CA ARG A 481 -14.07 -26.32 3.08
C ARG A 481 -13.16 -27.51 3.28
N TRP A 482 -12.05 -27.31 3.97
CA TRP A 482 -11.09 -28.37 4.25
C TRP A 482 -10.46 -28.21 5.63
N LEU A 483 -9.85 -29.29 6.12
CA LEU A 483 -8.97 -29.28 7.29
C LEU A 483 -7.52 -29.16 6.85
N ASP A 484 -6.79 -28.26 7.50
CA ASP A 484 -5.36 -28.01 7.23
C ASP A 484 -4.63 -27.51 8.48
N ALA A 485 -3.38 -27.09 8.30
CA ALA A 485 -2.58 -26.42 9.30
C ALA A 485 -3.23 -25.15 9.87
N TYR A 486 -2.79 -24.76 11.07
CA TYR A 486 -3.12 -23.45 11.65
C TYR A 486 -2.62 -22.30 10.76
N PRO A 487 -3.30 -21.12 10.76
CA PRO A 487 -2.95 -19.96 9.92
C PRO A 487 -1.46 -19.67 9.82
N GLY A 488 -0.76 -19.44 10.93
CA GLY A 488 0.67 -19.12 10.90
C GLY A 488 1.59 -20.20 10.30
N ARG A 489 1.13 -21.46 10.17
CA ARG A 489 1.87 -22.53 9.47
C ARG A 489 1.49 -22.65 8.00
N LEU A 490 0.28 -22.22 7.61
CA LEU A 490 -0.18 -22.25 6.22
C LEU A 490 0.21 -20.96 5.50
N THR A 491 0.00 -19.80 6.12
CA THR A 491 0.30 -18.47 5.58
C THR A 491 0.98 -17.57 6.62
N PRO A 492 1.89 -16.68 6.21
CA PRO A 492 2.29 -16.40 4.82
C PRO A 492 3.15 -17.54 4.22
N ALA A 493 3.15 -17.67 2.89
CA ALA A 493 3.75 -18.80 2.16
C ALA A 493 4.72 -18.36 1.05
N ASP A 494 5.63 -19.26 0.65
CA ASP A 494 6.57 -19.09 -0.47
C ASP A 494 5.93 -19.29 -1.85
N THR A 495 4.80 -19.98 -1.87
CA THR A 495 4.10 -20.37 -3.08
C THR A 495 2.60 -20.26 -2.85
N LEU A 496 1.85 -20.32 -3.95
CA LEU A 496 0.40 -20.45 -3.95
C LEU A 496 -0.02 -21.61 -3.02
N VAL A 497 -1.07 -21.40 -2.23
CA VAL A 497 -1.64 -22.40 -1.32
C VAL A 497 -2.62 -23.30 -2.06
N LEU A 498 -3.39 -22.71 -3.00
CA LEU A 498 -4.37 -23.43 -3.79
C LEU A 498 -4.46 -22.89 -5.22
N ARG A 499 -5.06 -23.70 -6.09
CA ARG A 499 -5.52 -23.27 -7.40
C ARG A 499 -6.88 -23.88 -7.73
N ILE A 500 -7.59 -23.21 -8.62
CA ILE A 500 -8.86 -23.65 -9.17
C ILE A 500 -8.61 -23.98 -10.63
N GLU A 501 -9.11 -25.14 -11.06
CA GLU A 501 -8.98 -25.59 -12.43
C GLU A 501 -10.34 -25.85 -13.05
N ALA A 502 -10.48 -25.59 -14.34
CA ALA A 502 -11.62 -25.95 -15.16
C ALA A 502 -11.24 -27.08 -16.12
N TYR A 503 -12.19 -27.99 -16.38
CA TYR A 503 -11.99 -29.11 -17.29
C TYR A 503 -12.50 -28.76 -18.69
N SER A 504 -11.58 -28.64 -19.65
CA SER A 504 -11.88 -28.40 -21.07
C SER A 504 -10.89 -29.18 -21.93
N ASP A 505 -11.22 -29.48 -23.19
CA ASP A 505 -10.32 -30.19 -24.13
C ASP A 505 -9.70 -31.50 -23.59
N ARG A 506 -10.43 -32.20 -22.72
CA ARG A 506 -10.00 -33.43 -22.01
C ARG A 506 -8.82 -33.24 -21.03
N GLU A 507 -8.52 -32.01 -20.66
CA GLU A 507 -7.48 -31.66 -19.71
C GLU A 507 -8.00 -30.68 -18.64
N TRP A 508 -7.27 -30.59 -17.53
CA TRP A 508 -7.54 -29.61 -16.49
C TRP A 508 -6.64 -28.39 -16.68
N HIS A 509 -7.24 -27.20 -16.74
CA HIS A 509 -6.53 -25.95 -16.91
C HIS A 509 -6.72 -25.03 -15.71
N PRO A 510 -5.66 -24.44 -15.15
CA PRO A 510 -5.79 -23.42 -14.11
C PRO A 510 -6.61 -22.23 -14.60
N VAL A 511 -7.55 -21.78 -13.76
CA VAL A 511 -8.42 -20.62 -14.04
C VAL A 511 -8.36 -19.56 -12.94
N ALA A 512 -7.93 -19.91 -11.72
CA ALA A 512 -7.68 -18.98 -10.63
C ALA A 512 -6.73 -19.57 -9.58
N TRP A 513 -6.17 -18.71 -8.74
CA TRP A 513 -5.27 -19.03 -7.64
C TRP A 513 -5.63 -18.18 -6.41
N ASP A 514 -4.98 -18.44 -5.27
CA ASP A 514 -5.20 -17.66 -4.04
C ASP A 514 -4.69 -16.22 -4.09
N ASP A 515 -4.04 -15.80 -5.18
CA ASP A 515 -3.68 -14.43 -5.49
C ASP A 515 -4.61 -13.77 -6.54
N ASP A 516 -5.66 -14.45 -6.98
CA ASP A 516 -6.67 -13.89 -7.89
C ASP A 516 -7.72 -13.08 -7.09
N PRO A 517 -8.06 -11.84 -7.50
CA PRO A 517 -8.95 -10.96 -6.73
C PRO A 517 -10.39 -11.46 -6.58
N TYR A 518 -10.73 -12.57 -7.23
CA TYR A 518 -12.02 -13.22 -7.16
C TYR A 518 -12.00 -14.51 -6.32
N VAL A 519 -10.88 -14.81 -5.67
CA VAL A 519 -10.69 -15.93 -4.74
C VAL A 519 -10.54 -15.39 -3.32
N GLU A 520 -11.39 -15.85 -2.41
CA GLU A 520 -11.25 -15.57 -0.98
C GLU A 520 -10.84 -16.84 -0.25
N VAL A 521 -9.78 -16.76 0.57
CA VAL A 521 -9.37 -17.85 1.46
C VAL A 521 -9.50 -17.39 2.90
N ARG A 522 -10.29 -18.12 3.70
CA ARG A 522 -10.59 -17.77 5.09
C ARG A 522 -10.27 -18.90 6.04
N ALA A 523 -9.57 -18.55 7.11
CA ALA A 523 -9.48 -19.38 8.30
C ALA A 523 -10.81 -19.26 9.07
N VAL A 524 -11.62 -20.32 9.13
CA VAL A 524 -12.94 -20.31 9.77
C VAL A 524 -12.89 -20.56 11.28
N LYS A 525 -12.36 -21.71 11.72
CA LYS A 525 -12.28 -22.08 13.15
C LYS A 525 -11.29 -23.19 13.43
N PRO A 526 -10.72 -23.28 14.65
CA PRO A 526 -9.90 -24.42 15.04
C PRO A 526 -10.71 -25.72 15.14
N LYS A 527 -10.06 -26.85 14.85
CA LYS A 527 -10.58 -28.22 15.05
C LYS A 527 -9.44 -29.14 15.51
N GLY A 528 -9.28 -29.28 16.82
CA GLY A 528 -8.16 -30.02 17.41
C GLY A 528 -6.82 -29.35 17.10
N LYS A 529 -5.85 -30.13 16.60
CA LYS A 529 -4.54 -29.61 16.14
C LYS A 529 -4.55 -29.01 14.72
N ARG A 530 -5.73 -28.91 14.10
CA ARG A 530 -5.93 -28.43 12.73
C ARG A 530 -6.87 -27.23 12.71
N TYR A 531 -7.02 -26.62 11.54
CA TYR A 531 -7.91 -25.50 11.30
C TYR A 531 -8.87 -25.81 10.14
N VAL A 532 -10.11 -25.35 10.25
CA VAL A 532 -11.08 -25.39 9.16
C VAL A 532 -10.87 -24.16 8.29
N TRP A 533 -10.61 -24.39 7.01
CA TRP A 533 -10.47 -23.35 5.99
C TRP A 533 -11.67 -23.35 5.05
N GLU A 534 -11.95 -22.20 4.44
CA GLU A 534 -12.95 -22.01 3.41
C GLU A 534 -12.35 -21.23 2.24
N VAL A 535 -12.56 -21.70 1.02
CA VAL A 535 -12.29 -20.95 -0.20
C VAL A 535 -13.61 -20.61 -0.87
N ARG A 536 -13.75 -19.37 -1.34
CA ARG A 536 -14.89 -18.91 -2.15
C ARG A 536 -14.36 -18.35 -3.46
N TRP A 537 -14.99 -18.71 -4.58
CA TRP A 537 -14.61 -18.21 -5.89
C TRP A 537 -15.82 -17.96 -6.79
N ASP A 538 -15.77 -16.88 -7.57
CA ASP A 538 -16.81 -16.53 -8.52
C ASP A 538 -16.83 -17.48 -9.73
N ARG A 539 -17.81 -18.41 -9.72
CA ARG A 539 -17.98 -19.43 -10.75
C ARG A 539 -18.40 -18.84 -12.10
N ARG A 540 -18.85 -17.58 -12.20
CA ARG A 540 -19.19 -16.97 -13.50
C ARG A 540 -18.00 -16.93 -14.46
N ARG A 541 -16.78 -17.07 -13.94
CA ARG A 541 -15.53 -17.15 -14.69
C ARG A 541 -15.24 -18.49 -15.35
N ALA A 542 -15.97 -19.56 -15.01
CA ALA A 542 -15.87 -20.85 -15.69
C ALA A 542 -17.22 -21.55 -15.86
N ARG A 543 -17.54 -21.97 -17.09
CA ARG A 543 -18.79 -22.69 -17.40
C ARG A 543 -18.68 -24.20 -17.19
N ASP A 544 -17.46 -24.73 -17.14
CA ASP A 544 -17.20 -26.16 -17.16
C ASP A 544 -17.19 -26.81 -15.77
N THR A 545 -16.87 -28.11 -15.73
CA THR A 545 -16.54 -28.83 -14.49
C THR A 545 -15.33 -28.15 -13.87
N VAL A 546 -15.36 -27.91 -12.56
CA VAL A 546 -14.30 -27.18 -11.85
C VAL A 546 -13.80 -28.00 -10.66
N ARG A 547 -12.51 -27.90 -10.34
CA ARG A 547 -11.95 -28.52 -9.13
C ARG A 547 -11.10 -27.53 -8.35
N VAL A 548 -11.12 -27.69 -7.03
CA VAL A 548 -10.22 -26.98 -6.12
C VAL A 548 -9.05 -27.91 -5.82
N VAL A 549 -7.83 -27.42 -6.01
CA VAL A 549 -6.59 -28.16 -5.78
C VAL A 549 -5.79 -27.46 -4.69
N LEU A 550 -5.59 -28.13 -3.55
CA LEU A 550 -4.68 -27.69 -2.51
C LEU A 550 -3.26 -28.16 -2.87
N LEU A 551 -2.32 -27.24 -3.02
CA LEU A 551 -1.00 -27.53 -3.60
C LEU A 551 -0.06 -28.20 -2.60
N ALA A 552 0.74 -29.17 -3.06
CA ALA A 552 1.72 -29.84 -2.21
C ALA A 552 2.77 -28.86 -1.67
N ARG A 553 3.17 -29.05 -0.41
CA ARG A 553 4.27 -28.38 0.28
C ARG A 553 5.03 -29.39 1.12
N GLU A 554 6.21 -29.01 1.62
CA GLU A 554 7.14 -29.91 2.34
C GLU A 554 6.47 -30.86 3.35
N SER A 555 5.46 -30.40 4.10
CA SER A 555 4.72 -31.20 5.07
C SER A 555 3.23 -31.43 4.73
N LEU A 556 2.78 -30.99 3.55
CA LEU A 556 1.37 -30.95 3.18
C LEU A 556 1.15 -31.60 1.81
N PRO A 557 0.39 -32.71 1.70
CA PRO A 557 0.17 -33.37 0.42
C PRO A 557 -0.72 -32.53 -0.51
N GLN A 558 -0.60 -32.76 -1.82
CA GLN A 558 -1.58 -32.25 -2.77
C GLN A 558 -2.87 -33.07 -2.65
N VAL A 559 -4.00 -32.38 -2.52
CA VAL A 559 -5.33 -33.00 -2.54
C VAL A 559 -6.26 -32.13 -3.38
N SER A 560 -7.26 -32.73 -4.02
CA SER A 560 -8.22 -32.01 -4.85
C SER A 560 -9.62 -32.58 -4.70
N ASP A 561 -10.63 -31.73 -4.84
CA ASP A 561 -12.03 -32.12 -4.91
C ASP A 561 -12.73 -31.37 -6.07
N SER A 562 -13.72 -32.01 -6.70
CA SER A 562 -14.28 -31.55 -7.98
C SER A 562 -15.80 -31.42 -7.96
N CYS A 563 -16.29 -30.41 -8.68
CA CYS A 563 -17.69 -30.13 -8.91
C CYS A 563 -18.11 -30.43 -10.34
N PRO A 564 -19.31 -31.02 -10.55
CA PRO A 564 -19.85 -31.24 -11.89
C PRO A 564 -20.18 -29.93 -12.62
N ARG A 565 -20.31 -30.03 -13.94
CA ARG A 565 -20.64 -28.93 -14.86
C ARG A 565 -21.90 -28.13 -14.45
N ARG A 566 -21.90 -26.82 -14.71
CA ARG A 566 -23.05 -25.96 -14.43
C ARG A 566 -24.20 -26.27 -15.39
N ALA A 567 -25.41 -26.48 -14.89
CA ALA A 567 -26.59 -26.61 -15.74
C ALA A 567 -26.84 -25.28 -16.49
N PRO A 568 -27.22 -25.31 -17.78
CA PRO A 568 -27.59 -24.10 -18.50
C PRO A 568 -28.71 -23.36 -17.75
N MET A 569 -28.58 -22.04 -17.60
CA MET A 569 -29.68 -21.23 -17.06
C MET A 569 -30.85 -21.30 -18.04
N PRO A 570 -32.09 -21.48 -17.56
CA PRO A 570 -33.27 -21.52 -18.43
C PRO A 570 -33.47 -20.21 -19.19
#